data_AF-A0A7G1IIK2-F1
#
_entry.id   AF-A0A7G1IIK2-F1
#
_cell.length_a   1.000
_cell.length_b   1.000
_cell.length_c   1.000
_cell.angle_alpha   90.00
_cell.angle_beta   90.00
_cell.angle_gamma   90.00
#
_symmetry.space_group_name_H-M   'P 1'
#
loop_
_entity.id
_entity.type
_entity.pdbx_description
1 polymer ?
#
loop_
_entity_poly.entity_id
_entity_poly.type
_entity_poly.pdbx_seq_one_letter_code
_entity_poly.pdbx_strand_id
1 'polypeptide(L)'
;MAAGHHRTGAVPAAERPPRRDGAAGRRATGDFPLRSHRPDPITGGPLLSKGGYRNDSRLARRNDVLCLTGASLTRDLYIYGNPVVELTHSSDNPNVDVFVRVSEVDTKGRSRNVSDGYRRLGDAPETVRIELDAVAHRFKAGSRIRVLIAGSWFPRYAANLGTGEPALTGQQTKPATHSVHFGNSRLLLPTGPSADRVANPGGDLG
;
A
#
# COMPACT_ATOMS: atom_id res chain seq x y z
N MET A 1 36.61 4.95 -9.91
CA MET A 1 35.45 5.87 -9.92
C MET A 1 34.55 5.49 -11.09
N ALA A 2 33.33 5.04 -10.82
CA ALA A 2 32.26 4.94 -11.82
C ALA A 2 30.91 4.96 -11.09
N ALA A 3 30.16 6.06 -11.23
CA ALA A 3 28.88 6.28 -10.60
C ALA A 3 27.76 5.56 -11.38
N GLY A 4 27.22 4.49 -10.80
CA GLY A 4 26.07 3.76 -11.33
C GLY A 4 24.77 4.53 -11.08
N HIS A 5 24.14 5.01 -12.15
CA HIS A 5 22.85 5.69 -12.09
C HIS A 5 21.72 4.66 -11.87
N HIS A 6 21.11 4.67 -10.68
CA HIS A 6 19.87 3.97 -10.39
C HIS A 6 18.71 4.63 -11.15
N ARG A 7 18.05 3.89 -12.06
CA ARG A 7 16.81 4.34 -12.70
C ARG A 7 15.61 3.92 -11.87
N THR A 8 15.00 4.89 -11.20
CA THR A 8 13.73 4.73 -10.46
C THR A 8 12.57 4.70 -11.45
N GLY A 9 11.90 3.55 -11.59
CA GLY A 9 10.67 3.43 -12.38
C GLY A 9 9.45 3.83 -11.54
N ALA A 10 8.89 5.02 -11.78
CA ALA A 10 7.61 5.43 -11.20
C ALA A 10 6.45 4.90 -12.08
N VAL A 11 5.45 4.28 -11.45
CA VAL A 11 4.20 3.88 -12.13
C VAL A 11 3.12 4.90 -11.74
N PRO A 12 2.52 5.64 -12.68
CA PRO A 12 1.46 6.60 -12.35
C PRO A 12 0.14 5.88 -11.98
N ALA A 13 -0.57 6.43 -11.00
CA ALA A 13 -1.90 6.00 -10.62
C ALA A 13 -2.93 6.43 -11.68
N ALA A 14 -3.80 5.51 -12.11
CA ALA A 14 -4.90 5.80 -13.03
C ALA A 14 -6.17 6.22 -12.25
N GLU A 15 -6.81 7.29 -12.70
CA GLU A 15 -8.01 7.91 -12.14
C GLU A 15 -9.28 7.05 -12.27
N ARG A 16 -10.25 7.33 -11.38
CA ARG A 16 -11.65 6.90 -11.45
C ARG A 16 -12.38 7.74 -12.53
N PRO A 17 -13.33 7.19 -13.32
CA PRO A 17 -14.02 7.98 -14.34
C PRO A 17 -14.95 9.03 -13.69
N PRO A 18 -14.98 10.29 -14.17
CA PRO A 18 -15.83 11.32 -13.62
C PRO A 18 -17.27 11.23 -14.17
N ARG A 19 -18.25 11.59 -13.33
CA ARG A 19 -19.52 12.13 -13.84
C ARG A 19 -19.23 13.55 -14.35
N ARG A 20 -19.72 13.86 -15.56
CA ARG A 20 -19.57 15.19 -16.17
C ARG A 20 -20.17 16.25 -15.26
N ASP A 21 -19.38 17.26 -14.92
CA ASP A 21 -19.60 18.67 -15.30
C ASP A 21 -18.34 19.50 -14.95
N GLY A 22 -18.03 20.47 -15.80
CA GLY A 22 -16.70 21.09 -15.89
C GLY A 22 -16.40 22.18 -14.86
N ALA A 23 -15.13 22.24 -14.43
CA ALA A 23 -14.38 23.44 -14.05
C ALA A 23 -12.94 23.05 -13.63
N ALA A 24 -11.96 23.84 -14.07
CA ALA A 24 -10.56 24.03 -13.63
C ALA A 24 -9.82 22.92 -12.83
N GLY A 25 -8.60 22.62 -13.28
CA GLY A 25 -7.68 21.59 -12.77
C GLY A 25 -7.65 21.40 -11.25
N ARG A 26 -8.44 20.44 -10.76
CA ARG A 26 -8.37 19.92 -9.40
C ARG A 26 -7.29 18.84 -9.34
N ARG A 27 -6.30 19.02 -8.46
CA ARG A 27 -5.43 17.92 -8.02
C ARG A 27 -6.33 16.82 -7.45
N ALA A 28 -6.20 15.60 -7.96
CA ALA A 28 -7.01 14.49 -7.48
C ALA A 28 -6.58 14.13 -6.04
N THR A 29 -7.54 14.18 -5.11
CA THR A 29 -7.40 13.77 -3.71
C THR A 29 -8.31 12.58 -3.46
N GLY A 30 -7.86 11.61 -2.67
CA GLY A 30 -8.68 10.53 -2.14
C GLY A 30 -8.74 10.60 -0.63
N ASP A 31 -9.95 10.76 -0.11
CA ASP A 31 -10.20 10.81 1.33
C ASP A 31 -10.76 9.45 1.78
N PHE A 32 -10.32 8.98 2.94
CA PHE A 32 -10.88 7.78 3.57
C PHE A 32 -11.00 7.98 5.09
N PRO A 33 -12.16 7.68 5.68
CA PRO A 33 -12.36 7.82 7.11
C PRO A 33 -11.69 6.66 7.86
N LEU A 34 -11.03 6.96 8.98
CA LEU A 34 -10.75 5.99 10.03
C LEU A 34 -11.81 6.13 11.13
N ARG A 35 -12.78 5.22 11.14
CA ARG A 35 -13.66 5.04 12.30
C ARG A 35 -13.00 4.06 13.26
N SER A 36 -12.34 4.62 14.29
CA SER A 36 -11.56 3.94 15.33
C SER A 36 -12.20 2.65 15.89
N HIS A 37 -13.52 2.51 15.92
CA HIS A 37 -14.13 1.59 16.87
C HIS A 37 -14.30 0.13 16.43
N ARG A 38 -14.15 -0.25 15.14
CA ARG A 38 -14.25 -1.67 14.71
C ARG A 38 -13.49 -1.94 13.40
N PRO A 39 -12.15 -2.04 13.41
CA PRO A 39 -11.44 -2.42 12.19
C PRO A 39 -11.77 -3.87 11.83
N ASP A 40 -12.28 -4.11 10.63
CA ASP A 40 -12.37 -5.47 10.09
C ASP A 40 -10.97 -6.10 10.11
N PRO A 41 -10.84 -7.37 10.49
CA PRO A 41 -9.54 -8.01 10.57
C PRO A 41 -8.89 -8.07 9.17
N ILE A 42 -7.59 -7.81 9.14
CA ILE A 42 -6.80 -8.01 7.93
C ILE A 42 -6.74 -9.50 7.59
N THR A 43 -6.29 -9.81 6.38
CA THR A 43 -6.10 -11.19 5.91
C THR A 43 -4.71 -11.35 5.31
N GLY A 44 -4.00 -12.44 5.62
CA GLY A 44 -2.66 -12.69 5.08
C GLY A 44 -1.59 -11.74 5.62
N GLY A 45 -0.53 -11.54 4.85
CA GLY A 45 0.66 -10.80 5.28
C GLY A 45 1.44 -11.56 6.37
N PRO A 46 2.30 -10.89 7.14
CA PRO A 46 3.11 -11.51 8.18
C PRO A 46 2.34 -11.66 9.50
N LEU A 47 1.11 -12.16 9.43
CA LEU A 47 0.39 -12.63 10.62
C LEU A 47 0.94 -13.97 11.07
N LEU A 48 1.09 -14.15 12.39
CA LEU A 48 1.53 -15.42 12.99
C LEU A 48 0.54 -16.56 12.71
N SER A 49 -0.77 -16.27 12.73
CA SER A 49 -1.83 -17.22 12.38
C SER A 49 -2.61 -16.72 11.18
N LYS A 50 -2.92 -17.61 10.23
CA LYS A 50 -3.61 -17.29 8.96
C LYS A 50 -2.88 -16.23 8.10
N GLY A 51 -1.56 -16.11 8.26
CA GLY A 51 -0.69 -15.26 7.44
C GLY A 51 -0.39 -15.83 6.05
N GLY A 52 0.68 -15.26 5.45
CA GLY A 52 1.17 -15.57 4.12
C GLY A 52 0.41 -14.84 3.00
N TYR A 53 0.63 -15.28 1.77
CA TYR A 53 -0.04 -14.73 0.59
C TYR A 53 -1.46 -15.27 0.46
N ARG A 54 -2.46 -14.43 0.76
CA ARG A 54 -3.88 -14.76 0.82
C ARG A 54 -4.70 -13.85 -0.09
N ASN A 55 -5.91 -14.31 -0.43
CA ASN A 55 -6.86 -13.49 -1.15
C ASN A 55 -7.37 -12.36 -0.25
N ASP A 56 -6.99 -11.13 -0.57
CA ASP A 56 -7.32 -9.92 0.17
C ASP A 56 -8.36 -9.04 -0.55
N SER A 57 -9.05 -9.59 -1.56
CA SER A 57 -10.02 -8.86 -2.39
C SER A 57 -11.14 -8.20 -1.59
N ARG A 58 -11.44 -8.70 -0.38
CA ARG A 58 -12.46 -8.10 0.50
C ARG A 58 -12.00 -6.77 1.10
N LEU A 59 -10.70 -6.59 1.34
CA LEU A 59 -10.15 -5.36 1.93
C LEU A 59 -10.36 -4.16 1.00
N ALA A 60 -10.24 -4.37 -0.31
CA ALA A 60 -10.46 -3.35 -1.33
C ALA A 60 -11.91 -2.80 -1.38
N ARG A 61 -12.86 -3.45 -0.71
CA ARG A 61 -14.28 -3.04 -0.66
C ARG A 61 -14.67 -2.36 0.65
N ARG A 62 -13.74 -2.27 1.60
CA ARG A 62 -14.02 -1.61 2.87
C ARG A 62 -14.06 -0.10 2.68
N ASN A 63 -14.95 0.56 3.40
CA ASN A 63 -15.11 2.00 3.33
C ASN A 63 -14.00 2.78 4.06
N ASP A 64 -13.22 2.10 4.91
CA ASP A 64 -12.08 2.65 5.65
C ASP A 64 -10.73 2.32 4.98
N VAL A 65 -10.75 1.84 3.73
CA VAL A 65 -9.57 1.51 2.93
C VAL A 65 -9.62 2.27 1.61
N LEU A 66 -8.62 3.11 1.37
CA LEU A 66 -8.38 3.68 0.05
C LEU A 66 -7.72 2.63 -0.84
N CYS A 67 -8.42 2.26 -1.92
CA CYS A 67 -7.95 1.25 -2.88
C CYS A 67 -7.59 1.92 -4.20
N LEU A 68 -6.32 1.81 -4.58
CA LEU A 68 -5.79 2.27 -5.86
C LEU A 68 -5.35 1.06 -6.67
N THR A 69 -5.85 0.91 -7.90
CA THR A 69 -5.44 -0.21 -8.78
C THR A 69 -4.91 0.36 -10.08
N GLY A 70 -3.68 -0.01 -10.44
CA GLY A 70 -3.03 0.42 -11.66
C GLY A 70 -3.60 -0.21 -12.93
N ALA A 71 -3.03 0.20 -14.06
CA ALA A 71 -3.24 -0.44 -15.35
C ALA A 71 -2.73 -1.90 -15.33
N SER A 72 -3.22 -2.69 -16.29
CA SER A 72 -2.70 -4.04 -16.50
C SER A 72 -1.26 -3.96 -16.99
N LEU A 73 -0.39 -4.81 -16.44
CA LEU A 73 1.01 -4.89 -16.82
C LEU A 73 1.13 -5.53 -18.21
N THR A 74 1.86 -4.89 -19.12
CA THR A 74 2.09 -5.42 -20.47
C THR A 74 3.16 -6.51 -20.52
N ARG A 75 3.98 -6.63 -19.47
CA ARG A 75 5.04 -7.62 -19.31
C ARG A 75 5.23 -8.00 -17.85
N ASP A 76 5.90 -9.12 -17.59
CA ASP A 76 6.29 -9.51 -16.25
C ASP A 76 7.15 -8.40 -15.60
N LEU A 77 6.86 -8.09 -14.33
CA LEU A 77 7.60 -7.14 -13.52
C LEU A 77 8.18 -7.85 -12.30
N TYR A 78 9.49 -7.82 -12.19
CA TYR A 78 10.25 -8.42 -11.10
C TYR A 78 10.66 -7.33 -10.10
N ILE A 79 10.45 -7.60 -8.82
CA ILE A 79 10.91 -6.75 -7.73
C ILE A 79 11.73 -7.58 -6.74
N TYR A 80 12.82 -6.98 -6.25
CA TYR A 80 13.72 -7.59 -5.27
C TYR A 80 14.13 -6.54 -4.24
N GLY A 81 13.77 -6.74 -2.98
CA GLY A 81 14.06 -5.80 -1.89
C GLY A 81 12.79 -5.13 -1.36
N ASN A 82 12.92 -3.92 -0.83
CA ASN A 82 11.84 -3.21 -0.16
C ASN A 82 11.13 -2.21 -1.08
N PRO A 83 9.84 -2.41 -1.39
CA PRO A 83 9.00 -1.36 -1.94
C PRO A 83 8.93 -0.18 -0.97
N VAL A 84 8.75 1.02 -1.52
CA VAL A 84 8.58 2.25 -0.72
C VAL A 84 7.38 3.01 -1.26
N VAL A 85 6.51 3.45 -0.37
CA VAL A 85 5.40 4.33 -0.69
C VAL A 85 5.69 5.71 -0.12
N GLU A 86 5.58 6.73 -0.96
CA GLU A 86 5.63 8.13 -0.59
C GLU A 86 4.23 8.71 -0.75
N LEU A 87 3.65 9.20 0.33
CA LEU A 87 2.30 9.75 0.38
C LEU A 87 2.35 11.22 0.77
N THR A 88 1.69 12.06 0.00
CA THR A 88 1.27 13.37 0.50
C THR A 88 -0.01 13.15 1.29
N HIS A 89 0.07 13.23 2.61
CA HIS A 89 -0.97 12.81 3.55
C HIS A 89 -1.29 13.93 4.53
N SER A 90 -2.57 14.05 4.87
CA SER A 90 -3.07 14.91 5.94
C SER A 90 -4.16 14.23 6.75
N SER A 91 -4.42 14.75 7.94
CA SER A 91 -5.40 14.21 8.89
C SER A 91 -6.01 15.33 9.72
N ASP A 92 -7.28 15.19 10.10
CA ASP A 92 -7.95 16.05 11.10
C ASP A 92 -7.54 15.73 12.55
N ASN A 93 -6.73 14.68 12.74
CA ASN A 93 -6.20 14.23 14.01
C ASN A 93 -4.67 14.03 13.90
N PRO A 94 -3.87 14.59 14.83
CA PRO A 94 -2.41 14.43 14.82
C PRO A 94 -1.92 13.04 15.28
N ASN A 95 -2.78 12.23 15.88
CA ASN A 95 -2.41 10.90 16.39
C ASN A 95 -2.99 9.82 15.47
N VAL A 96 -2.30 9.51 14.38
CA VAL A 96 -2.83 8.56 13.39
C VAL A 96 -1.80 7.55 12.95
N ASP A 97 -2.27 6.43 12.45
CA ASP A 97 -1.45 5.39 11.85
C ASP A 97 -1.72 5.35 10.35
N VAL A 98 -0.69 5.08 9.54
CA VAL A 98 -0.86 4.82 8.11
C VAL A 98 -0.28 3.46 7.79
N PHE A 99 -1.14 2.59 7.25
CA PHE A 99 -0.80 1.27 6.79
C PHE A 99 -0.92 1.23 5.28
N VAL A 100 0.02 0.54 4.65
CA VAL A 100 0.01 0.34 3.21
C VAL A 100 0.22 -1.13 2.90
N ARG A 101 -0.56 -1.65 1.95
CA ARG A 101 -0.34 -2.96 1.35
C ARG A 101 -0.25 -2.84 -0.16
N VAL A 102 0.75 -3.50 -0.73
CA VAL A 102 0.85 -3.79 -2.15
C VAL A 102 0.32 -5.20 -2.40
N SER A 103 -0.55 -5.34 -3.39
CA SER A 103 -1.18 -6.60 -3.80
C SER A 103 -1.12 -6.78 -5.31
N GLU A 104 -1.11 -8.03 -5.75
CA GLU A 104 -1.28 -8.40 -7.17
C GLU A 104 -2.74 -8.77 -7.42
N VAL A 105 -3.34 -8.17 -8.45
CA VAL A 105 -4.68 -8.52 -8.93
C VAL A 105 -4.53 -9.33 -10.22
N ASP A 106 -4.95 -10.59 -10.18
CA ASP A 106 -4.88 -11.47 -11.34
C ASP A 106 -5.87 -11.07 -12.45
N THR A 107 -5.76 -11.71 -13.62
CA THR A 107 -6.64 -11.49 -14.78
C THR A 107 -8.12 -11.82 -14.51
N LYS A 108 -8.40 -12.58 -13.43
CA LYS A 108 -9.77 -12.87 -12.95
C LYS A 108 -10.24 -11.88 -11.89
N GLY A 109 -9.47 -10.83 -11.61
CA GLY A 109 -9.79 -9.79 -10.64
C GLY A 109 -9.53 -10.17 -9.18
N ARG A 110 -8.90 -11.32 -8.90
CA ARG A 110 -8.59 -11.73 -7.52
C ARG A 110 -7.30 -11.07 -7.06
N SER A 111 -7.41 -10.38 -5.93
CA SER A 111 -6.30 -9.69 -5.26
C SER A 111 -5.61 -10.61 -4.27
N ARG A 112 -4.27 -10.60 -4.26
CA ARG A 112 -3.43 -11.32 -3.29
C ARG A 112 -2.37 -10.38 -2.75
N ASN A 113 -2.21 -10.31 -1.43
CA ASN A 113 -1.19 -9.47 -0.80
C ASN A 113 0.21 -9.86 -1.28
N VAL A 114 1.13 -8.89 -1.36
CA VAL A 114 2.53 -9.08 -1.76
C VAL A 114 3.48 -8.53 -0.70
N SER A 115 3.29 -7.28 -0.28
CA SER A 115 4.14 -6.62 0.71
C SER A 115 3.34 -5.58 1.48
N ASP A 116 3.69 -5.37 2.74
CA ASP A 116 2.97 -4.53 3.70
C ASP A 116 3.95 -3.56 4.36
N GLY A 117 3.49 -2.38 4.77
CA GLY A 117 4.26 -1.41 5.53
C GLY A 117 3.36 -0.61 6.46
N TYR A 118 3.98 0.02 7.46
CA TYR A 118 3.29 0.76 8.51
C TYR A 118 4.13 1.94 8.98
N ARG A 119 3.46 3.03 9.34
CA ARG A 119 4.05 4.12 10.10
C ARG A 119 3.03 4.77 11.03
N ARG A 120 3.40 4.93 12.31
CA ARG A 120 2.70 5.83 13.24
C ARG A 120 3.12 7.27 12.95
N LEU A 121 2.15 8.14 12.88
CA LEU A 121 2.30 9.57 12.65
C LEU A 121 1.95 10.31 13.95
N GLY A 122 2.82 11.25 14.34
CA GLY A 122 2.50 12.31 15.31
C GLY A 122 2.12 13.58 14.54
N ASP A 123 2.59 14.75 15.01
CA ASP A 123 2.60 15.97 14.19
C ASP A 123 3.44 15.74 12.92
N ALA A 124 2.77 15.28 11.87
CA ALA A 124 3.43 14.65 10.73
C ALA A 124 3.76 15.67 9.63
N PRO A 125 4.90 15.48 8.94
CA PRO A 125 5.20 16.24 7.74
C PRO A 125 4.16 15.95 6.65
N GLU A 126 3.92 16.93 5.77
CA GLU A 126 3.01 16.83 4.62
C GLU A 126 3.30 15.61 3.72
N THR A 127 4.54 15.10 3.73
CA THR A 127 4.95 13.90 3.00
C THR A 127 5.42 12.79 3.94
N VAL A 128 4.76 11.63 3.84
CA VAL A 128 5.03 10.42 4.62
C VAL A 128 5.69 9.38 3.72
N ARG A 129 6.88 8.93 4.12
CA ARG A 129 7.58 7.80 3.47
C ARG A 129 7.44 6.54 4.31
N ILE A 130 6.99 5.46 3.69
CA ILE A 130 6.78 4.15 4.32
C ILE A 130 7.53 3.11 3.50
N GLU A 131 8.53 2.49 4.11
CA GLU A 131 9.18 1.30 3.56
C GLU A 131 8.34 0.07 3.90
N LEU A 132 8.19 -0.83 2.93
CA LEU A 132 7.40 -2.05 3.06
C LEU A 132 8.32 -3.26 3.27
N ASP A 133 7.74 -4.35 3.77
CA ASP A 133 8.40 -5.64 4.00
C ASP A 133 9.11 -6.10 2.71
N ALA A 134 10.37 -6.54 2.84
CA ALA A 134 11.18 -6.97 1.70
C ALA A 134 10.57 -8.17 0.98
N VAL A 135 10.71 -8.19 -0.34
CA VAL A 135 10.04 -9.15 -1.20
C VAL A 135 10.89 -9.47 -2.43
N ALA A 136 10.89 -10.74 -2.82
CA ALA A 136 11.25 -11.20 -4.16
C ALA A 136 9.96 -11.68 -4.84
N HIS A 137 9.38 -10.88 -5.72
CA HIS A 137 8.09 -11.19 -6.35
C HIS A 137 8.10 -10.85 -7.83
N ARG A 138 7.36 -11.66 -8.58
CA ARG A 138 7.05 -11.43 -9.99
C ARG A 138 5.57 -11.13 -10.14
N PHE A 139 5.25 -9.90 -10.50
CA PHE A 139 3.93 -9.58 -11.02
C PHE A 139 3.86 -10.05 -12.48
N LYS A 140 2.87 -10.87 -12.80
CA LYS A 140 2.72 -11.44 -14.14
C LYS A 140 2.17 -10.42 -15.14
N ALA A 141 2.55 -10.54 -16.40
CA ALA A 141 1.86 -9.85 -17.49
C ALA A 141 0.34 -10.12 -17.42
N GLY A 142 -0.46 -9.10 -17.71
CA GLY A 142 -1.92 -9.13 -17.56
C GLY A 142 -2.42 -8.83 -16.15
N SER A 143 -1.60 -9.00 -15.10
CA SER A 143 -1.99 -8.65 -13.74
C SER A 143 -1.95 -7.13 -13.50
N ARG A 144 -2.48 -6.68 -12.37
CA ARG A 144 -2.45 -5.26 -11.95
C ARG A 144 -1.83 -5.15 -10.57
N ILE A 145 -1.14 -4.05 -10.33
CA ILE A 145 -0.66 -3.70 -9.00
C ILE A 145 -1.75 -2.92 -8.28
N ARG A 146 -2.06 -3.32 -7.06
CA ARG A 146 -3.00 -2.64 -6.16
C ARG A 146 -2.28 -2.13 -4.94
N VAL A 147 -2.61 -0.91 -4.54
CA VAL A 147 -2.19 -0.30 -3.27
C VAL A 147 -3.43 -0.10 -2.41
N LEU A 148 -3.40 -0.62 -1.20
CA LEU A 148 -4.41 -0.40 -0.16
C LEU A 148 -3.81 0.48 0.91
N ILE A 149 -4.49 1.56 1.27
CA ILE A 149 -4.08 2.49 2.33
C ILE A 149 -5.18 2.53 3.38
N ALA A 150 -4.83 2.39 4.66
CA ALA A 150 -5.80 2.39 5.76
C ALA A 150 -5.20 2.99 7.03
N GLY A 151 -6.07 3.39 7.95
CA GLY A 151 -5.69 3.89 9.28
C GLY A 151 -5.58 2.80 10.36
N SER A 152 -5.90 1.55 10.03
CA SER A 152 -5.80 0.40 10.94
C SER A 152 -5.50 -0.90 10.19
N TRP A 153 -4.73 -1.79 10.82
CA TRP A 153 -4.34 -3.10 10.27
C TRP A 153 -4.38 -4.19 11.34
N PHE A 154 -5.44 -4.20 12.14
CA PHE A 154 -5.69 -5.19 13.20
C PHE A 154 -5.88 -6.61 12.61
N PRO A 155 -5.39 -7.69 13.24
CA PRO A 155 -4.70 -7.75 14.52
C PRO A 155 -3.17 -7.64 14.44
N ARG A 156 -2.59 -7.36 13.26
CA ARG A 156 -1.12 -7.28 13.14
C ARG A 156 -0.55 -6.17 14.02
N TYR A 157 -1.27 -5.06 14.13
CA TYR A 157 -0.88 -3.91 14.95
C TYR A 157 -2.00 -3.55 15.93
N ALA A 158 -1.62 -3.10 17.12
CA ALA A 158 -2.56 -2.55 18.10
C ALA A 158 -3.24 -1.30 17.52
N ALA A 159 -4.54 -1.17 17.75
CA ALA A 159 -5.29 -0.01 17.28
C ALA A 159 -4.74 1.29 17.88
N ASN A 160 -4.60 2.32 17.07
CA ASN A 160 -4.34 3.67 17.56
C ASN A 160 -5.63 4.25 18.15
N LEU A 161 -5.55 4.76 19.38
CA LEU A 161 -6.68 5.36 20.08
C LEU A 161 -7.04 6.74 19.52
N GLY A 162 -6.15 7.38 18.76
CA GLY A 162 -6.37 8.73 18.22
C GLY A 162 -6.22 9.85 19.26
N THR A 163 -5.76 9.51 20.47
CA THR A 163 -5.67 10.44 21.62
C THR A 163 -4.23 10.76 22.02
N GLY A 164 -3.25 9.97 21.56
CA GLY A 164 -1.88 9.99 22.07
C GLY A 164 -1.71 9.25 23.41
N GLU A 165 -2.80 8.75 24.01
CA GLU A 165 -2.73 7.91 25.22
C GLU A 165 -2.01 6.58 24.92
N PRO A 166 -1.37 5.96 25.92
CA PRO A 166 -0.74 4.66 25.74
C PRO A 166 -1.76 3.61 25.30
N ALA A 167 -1.42 2.79 24.30
CA ALA A 167 -2.36 1.85 23.68
C ALA A 167 -2.99 0.82 24.65
N LEU A 168 -2.31 0.50 25.76
CA LEU A 168 -2.77 -0.49 26.74
C LEU A 168 -3.59 0.10 27.90
N THR A 169 -3.40 1.37 28.22
CA THR A 169 -4.01 2.00 29.41
C THR A 169 -4.93 3.16 29.06
N GLY A 170 -4.94 3.58 27.79
CA GLY A 170 -5.82 4.63 27.32
C GLY A 170 -7.27 4.19 27.34
N GLN A 171 -8.14 5.11 27.72
CA GLN A 171 -9.56 4.85 27.99
C GLN A 171 -10.46 5.58 26.98
N GLN A 172 -9.90 6.55 26.26
CA GLN A 172 -10.63 7.34 25.28
C GLN A 172 -10.18 6.99 23.87
N THR A 173 -11.10 7.14 22.93
CA THR A 173 -10.84 6.99 21.51
C THR A 173 -11.35 8.20 20.75
N LYS A 174 -10.56 8.69 19.79
CA LYS A 174 -10.92 9.78 18.90
C LYS A 174 -10.80 9.29 17.45
N PRO A 175 -11.83 9.48 16.61
CA PRO A 175 -11.75 9.12 15.20
C PRO A 175 -10.76 10.04 14.46
N ALA A 176 -10.43 9.65 13.23
CA ALA A 176 -9.62 10.46 12.33
C ALA A 176 -10.10 10.31 10.89
N THR A 177 -9.96 11.35 10.09
CA THR A 177 -10.18 11.32 8.64
C THR A 177 -8.84 11.50 7.95
N HIS A 178 -8.46 10.55 7.10
CA HIS A 178 -7.21 10.62 6.35
C HIS A 178 -7.49 11.15 4.94
N SER A 179 -6.61 12.02 4.45
CA SER A 179 -6.64 12.50 3.08
C SER A 179 -5.30 12.20 2.41
N VAL A 180 -5.32 11.65 1.19
CA VAL A 180 -4.13 11.36 0.37
C VAL A 180 -4.21 12.13 -0.93
N HIS A 181 -3.17 12.90 -1.25
CA HIS A 181 -3.09 13.73 -2.45
C HIS A 181 -2.27 13.02 -3.55
N PHE A 182 -2.91 12.65 -4.65
CA PHE A 182 -2.32 11.71 -5.61
C PHE A 182 -1.21 12.29 -6.47
N GLY A 183 -1.28 13.58 -6.83
CA GLY A 183 -0.32 14.19 -7.77
C GLY A 183 1.15 14.15 -7.30
N ASN A 184 1.38 14.03 -6.00
CA ASN A 184 2.71 13.97 -5.38
C ASN A 184 2.97 12.64 -4.66
N SER A 185 2.00 11.72 -4.65
CA SER A 185 2.13 10.40 -4.02
C SER A 185 2.56 9.35 -5.04
N ARG A 186 3.40 8.40 -4.65
CA ARG A 186 3.91 7.35 -5.55
C ARG A 186 4.32 6.07 -4.83
N LEU A 187 4.22 4.96 -5.56
CA LEU A 187 4.83 3.69 -5.19
C LEU A 187 6.15 3.54 -5.96
N LEU A 188 7.24 3.37 -5.21
CA LEU A 188 8.58 3.07 -5.72
C LEU A 188 8.82 1.57 -5.56
N LEU A 189 9.07 0.89 -6.68
CA LEU A 189 9.36 -0.53 -6.70
C LEU A 189 10.85 -0.77 -6.91
N PRO A 190 11.49 -1.67 -6.15
CA PRO A 190 12.90 -2.00 -6.31
C PRO A 190 13.06 -2.92 -7.52
N THR A 191 12.98 -2.32 -8.70
CA THR A 191 13.15 -3.00 -9.98
C THR A 191 14.63 -3.05 -10.31
N GLY A 192 15.16 -4.24 -10.55
CA GLY A 192 16.52 -4.45 -11.02
C GLY A 192 16.65 -5.84 -11.64
N PRO A 193 17.71 -6.10 -12.43
CA PRO A 193 18.07 -7.47 -12.75
C PRO A 193 18.27 -8.20 -11.41
N SER A 194 17.72 -9.41 -11.27
CA SER A 194 18.10 -10.32 -10.18
C SER A 194 19.62 -10.27 -10.05
N ALA A 195 20.14 -9.97 -8.86
CA ALA A 195 21.59 -9.94 -8.64
C ALA A 195 22.24 -11.28 -9.05
N ASP A 196 21.43 -12.34 -9.09
CA ASP A 196 21.76 -13.63 -9.65
C ASP A 196 21.12 -13.79 -11.03
N ARG A 197 21.94 -13.77 -12.09
CA ARG A 197 21.62 -14.28 -13.43
C ARG A 197 21.34 -15.80 -13.44
N VAL A 198 21.02 -16.42 -12.31
CA VAL A 198 20.75 -17.85 -12.21
C VAL A 198 19.61 -18.08 -11.21
N ALA A 199 18.40 -18.07 -11.75
CA ALA A 199 17.35 -18.98 -11.29
C ALA A 199 16.51 -19.28 -12.52
N ASN A 200 16.93 -20.28 -13.28
CA ASN A 200 16.14 -20.87 -14.35
C ASN A 200 15.45 -22.11 -13.76
N PRO A 201 14.22 -22.01 -13.20
CA PRO A 201 13.54 -23.13 -12.56
C PRO A 201 13.05 -24.21 -13.55
N GLY A 202 13.43 -24.11 -14.84
CA GLY A 202 13.12 -25.09 -15.88
C GLY A 202 14.33 -25.91 -16.36
N GLY A 203 15.44 -25.91 -15.63
CA GLY A 203 16.69 -26.58 -16.05
C GLY A 203 16.85 -28.03 -15.62
N ASP A 204 16.19 -28.46 -14.54
CA ASP A 204 16.48 -29.77 -13.93
C ASP A 204 15.36 -30.75 -14.25
N LEU A 205 15.32 -31.20 -15.50
CA LEU A 205 14.74 -32.49 -15.89
C LEU A 205 15.77 -33.22 -16.74
N GLY A 206 16.42 -34.23 -16.15
CA GLY A 206 17.39 -35.10 -16.82
C GLY A 206 18.45 -35.59 -15.86
#